data_AF-A0A9P5U0G9-F1
#
_entry.id   AF-A0A9P5U0G9-F1
#
_cell.length_a   1.000
_cell.length_b   1.000
_cell.length_c   1.000
_cell.angle_alpha   90.00
_cell.angle_beta   90.00
_cell.angle_gamma   90.00
#
_symmetry.space_group_name_H-M   'P 1'
#
loop_
_entity.id
_entity.type
_entity.pdbx_description
1 polymer ?
#
loop_
_entity_poly.entity_id
_entity_poly.type
_entity_poly.pdbx_seq_one_letter_code
_entity_poly.pdbx_strand_id
1 'polypeptide(L)'
;IPDFVGRYFPKRQQEGNNDFFYASMLLLLKPWRNASVDLKGTTETWENAYSTFMATTSQHNKDIVEGIQFFHSCQHAAKMALETEEQEIIAAAERAAQMEENMEE
;
A
#
# COMPACT_ATOMS: atom_id res chain seq x y z
N ILE A 1 17.35 -1.80 -15.90
CA ILE A 1 16.52 -0.63 -15.55
C ILE A 1 15.40 -1.17 -14.66
N PRO A 2 15.20 -0.70 -13.43
CA PRO A 2 14.11 -1.21 -12.60
C PRO A 2 12.79 -0.73 -13.20
N ASP A 3 11.94 -1.68 -13.54
CA ASP A 3 10.66 -1.46 -14.18
C ASP A 3 9.66 -1.00 -13.10
N PHE A 4 9.34 0.30 -13.07
CA PHE A 4 8.26 0.82 -12.23
C PHE A 4 6.92 0.40 -12.85
N VAL A 5 6.60 -0.89 -12.78
CA VAL A 5 5.34 -1.45 -13.31
C VAL A 5 4.22 -1.05 -12.35
N GLY A 6 3.67 0.14 -12.55
CA GLY A 6 2.50 0.65 -11.84
C GLY A 6 2.31 2.16 -12.01
N ARG A 7 1.04 2.60 -12.09
CA ARG A 7 0.67 4.03 -12.09
C ARG A 7 0.99 4.72 -10.74
N TYR A 8 1.25 3.95 -9.69
CA TYR A 8 1.42 4.40 -8.31
C TYR A 8 2.64 3.74 -7.65
N PHE A 9 3.25 4.42 -6.68
CA PHE A 9 4.32 3.87 -5.86
C PHE A 9 3.82 2.66 -5.04
N PRO A 10 4.70 1.70 -4.70
CA PRO A 10 4.32 0.55 -3.91
C PRO A 10 3.80 0.95 -2.52
N LYS A 11 2.77 0.24 -2.07
CA LYS A 11 2.26 0.31 -0.69
C LYS A 11 3.19 -0.49 0.23
N ARG A 12 3.31 -0.07 1.49
CA ARG A 12 3.89 -0.93 2.54
C ARG A 12 2.93 -2.09 2.80
N GLN A 13 3.44 -3.31 2.70
CA GLN A 13 2.71 -4.52 3.04
C GLN A 13 2.78 -4.75 4.56
N GLN A 14 1.66 -5.21 5.13
CA GLN A 14 1.57 -5.51 6.56
C GLN A 14 2.26 -6.84 6.90
N GLU A 15 2.31 -7.76 5.94
CA GLU A 15 2.98 -9.05 6.03
C GLU A 15 3.85 -9.28 4.79
N GLY A 16 5.01 -9.89 4.97
CA GLY A 16 5.93 -10.22 3.88
C GLY A 16 7.08 -9.23 3.67
N ASN A 17 7.74 -9.35 2.51
CA ASN A 17 8.95 -8.59 2.22
C ASN A 17 8.60 -7.19 1.66
N ASN A 18 9.02 -6.15 2.40
CA ASN A 18 8.87 -4.74 2.02
C ASN A 18 10.09 -4.15 1.29
N ASP A 19 11.08 -4.96 0.90
CA ASP A 19 12.29 -4.52 0.22
C ASP A 19 12.01 -3.65 -1.01
N PHE A 20 11.01 -4.02 -1.81
CA PHE A 20 10.63 -3.24 -2.98
C PHE A 20 10.05 -1.86 -2.60
N PHE A 21 9.28 -1.79 -1.51
CA PHE A 21 8.78 -0.54 -0.97
C PHE A 21 9.93 0.34 -0.48
N TYR A 22 10.83 -0.22 0.35
CA TYR A 22 11.99 0.49 0.90
C TYR A 22 12.91 1.02 -0.20
N ALA A 23 13.25 0.16 -1.18
CA ALA A 23 14.08 0.53 -2.32
C ALA A 23 13.43 1.65 -3.14
N SER A 24 12.11 1.58 -3.38
CA SER A 24 11.38 2.60 -4.14
C SER A 24 11.36 3.95 -3.42
N MET A 25 11.17 3.97 -2.10
CA MET A 25 11.17 5.22 -1.33
C MET A 25 12.55 5.86 -1.26
N LEU A 26 13.60 5.04 -1.09
CA LEU A 26 14.99 5.51 -1.13
C LEU A 26 15.35 6.06 -2.51
N LEU A 27 14.96 5.37 -3.57
CA LEU A 27 15.18 5.79 -4.96
C LEU A 27 14.46 7.11 -5.29
N LEU A 28 13.29 7.36 -4.69
CA LEU A 28 12.54 8.59 -4.91
C LEU A 28 13.13 9.80 -4.16
N LEU A 29 13.53 9.60 -2.89
CA LEU A 29 13.75 10.71 -1.95
C LEU A 29 15.20 10.94 -1.57
N LYS A 30 16.06 9.93 -1.71
CA LYS A 30 17.49 10.07 -1.42
C LYS A 30 18.17 10.70 -2.65
N PRO A 31 19.07 11.68 -2.49
CA PRO A 31 19.92 12.08 -3.60
C PRO A 31 20.93 10.96 -3.90
N TRP A 32 20.94 10.45 -5.13
CA TRP A 32 21.87 9.40 -5.58
C TRP A 32 22.43 9.71 -6.97
N ARG A 33 23.67 9.28 -7.20
CA ARG A 33 24.32 9.27 -8.53
C ARG A 33 24.47 7.86 -9.06
N ASN A 34 24.68 6.89 -8.16
CA ASN A 34 24.78 5.48 -8.48
C ASN A 34 23.90 4.67 -7.53
N ALA A 35 22.77 4.17 -8.04
CA ALA A 35 21.76 3.45 -7.27
C ALA A 35 22.31 2.20 -6.55
N SER A 36 23.37 1.56 -7.06
CA SER A 36 23.92 0.33 -6.49
C SER A 36 24.72 0.56 -5.21
N VAL A 37 25.23 1.77 -4.98
CA VAL A 37 26.09 2.10 -3.82
C VAL A 37 25.49 3.19 -2.95
N ASP A 38 24.72 4.11 -3.54
CA ASP A 38 24.20 5.27 -2.81
C ASP A 38 22.90 4.95 -2.07
N LEU A 39 22.12 3.96 -2.50
CA LEU A 39 20.83 3.67 -1.86
C LEU A 39 20.99 2.88 -0.56
N LYS A 40 21.81 1.82 -0.58
CA LYS A 40 22.10 0.98 0.59
C LYS A 40 23.56 0.52 0.59
N GLY A 41 24.10 0.20 1.76
CA GLY A 41 25.39 -0.49 1.87
C GLY A 41 25.38 -1.88 1.22
N THR A 42 26.55 -2.37 0.81
CA THR A 42 26.71 -3.68 0.16
C THR A 42 26.18 -4.83 1.02
N THR A 43 26.41 -4.79 2.33
CA THR A 43 25.94 -5.80 3.29
C THR A 43 24.68 -5.39 4.05
N GLU A 44 24.14 -4.20 3.76
CA GLU A 44 22.99 -3.65 4.47
C GLU A 44 21.66 -4.17 3.87
N THR A 45 20.66 -4.39 4.72
CA THR A 45 19.29 -4.69 4.27
C THR A 45 18.58 -3.42 3.83
N TRP A 46 17.57 -3.55 2.95
CA TRP A 46 16.78 -2.39 2.51
C TRP A 46 16.02 -1.74 3.66
N GLU A 47 15.54 -2.55 4.60
CA GLU A 47 14.88 -2.07 5.82
C GLU A 47 15.78 -1.18 6.67
N ASN A 48 17.02 -1.59 6.92
CA ASN A 48 17.97 -0.81 7.72
C ASN A 48 18.32 0.51 7.01
N ALA A 49 18.64 0.45 5.72
CA ALA A 49 18.95 1.64 4.93
C ALA A 49 17.79 2.64 4.92
N TYR A 50 16.57 2.14 4.78
CA TYR A 50 15.35 2.94 4.83
C TYR A 50 15.11 3.52 6.23
N SER A 51 15.27 2.74 7.29
CA SER A 51 15.09 3.18 8.67
C SER A 51 16.09 4.30 9.03
N THR A 52 17.37 4.15 8.67
CA THR A 52 18.39 5.18 8.84
C THR A 52 18.08 6.45 8.04
N PHE A 53 17.60 6.30 6.80
CA PHE A 53 17.15 7.44 6.01
C PHE A 53 15.97 8.15 6.67
N MET A 54 14.92 7.42 7.07
CA MET A 54 13.75 8.01 7.71
C MET A 54 14.06 8.67 9.06
N ALA A 55 15.07 8.18 9.79
CA ALA A 55 15.54 8.82 11.02
C ALA A 55 16.22 10.18 10.77
N THR A 56 16.90 10.35 9.64
CA THR A 56 17.74 11.52 9.34
C THR A 56 17.14 12.49 8.33
N THR A 57 16.12 12.07 7.59
CA THR A 57 15.49 12.87 6.53
C THR A 57 14.60 14.00 7.07
N SER A 58 14.32 14.98 6.21
CA SER A 58 13.47 16.13 6.53
C SER A 58 12.01 15.72 6.76
N GLN A 59 11.26 16.54 7.49
CA GLN A 59 9.82 16.28 7.69
C GLN A 59 9.06 16.21 6.37
N HIS A 60 9.39 17.09 5.41
CA HIS A 60 8.80 17.07 4.07
C HIS A 60 8.90 15.71 3.38
N ASN A 61 10.06 15.04 3.47
CA ASN A 61 10.24 13.72 2.88
C ASN A 61 9.42 12.65 3.62
N LYS A 62 9.25 12.78 4.94
CA LYS A 62 8.36 11.90 5.71
C LYS A 62 6.91 12.07 5.30
N ASP A 63 6.48 13.31 5.11
CA ASP A 63 5.11 13.65 4.68
C ASP A 63 4.81 13.09 3.28
N ILE A 64 5.79 13.08 2.37
CA ILE A 64 5.63 12.44 1.05
C ILE A 64 5.39 10.92 1.20
N VAL A 65 6.20 10.24 2.01
CA VAL A 65 6.03 8.80 2.25
C VAL A 65 4.67 8.51 2.88
N GLU A 66 4.26 9.29 3.87
CA GLU A 66 2.96 9.16 4.52
C GLU A 66 1.81 9.41 3.55
N GLY A 67 1.91 10.43 2.69
CA GLY A 67 0.94 10.71 1.65
C GLY A 67 0.76 9.56 0.66
N ILE A 68 1.86 8.88 0.29
CA ILE A 68 1.80 7.67 -0.54
C ILE A 68 1.04 6.55 0.17
N GLN A 69 1.30 6.31 1.46
CA GLN A 69 0.57 5.30 2.23
C GLN A 69 -0.90 5.67 2.41
N PHE A 70 -1.18 6.95 2.66
CA PHE A 70 -2.52 7.48 2.85
C PHE A 70 -3.37 7.31 1.58
N PHE A 71 -2.80 7.60 0.40
CA PHE A 71 -3.46 7.35 -0.88
C PHE A 71 -3.95 5.90 -1.00
N HIS A 72 -3.09 4.93 -0.68
CA HIS A 72 -3.45 3.51 -0.69
C HIS A 72 -4.48 3.15 0.38
N SER A 73 -4.44 3.80 1.54
CA SER A 73 -5.45 3.63 2.60
C SER A 73 -6.83 4.08 2.12
N CYS A 74 -6.93 5.28 1.53
CA CYS A 74 -8.18 5.79 0.98
C CYS A 74 -8.71 4.92 -0.16
N GLN A 75 -7.83 4.51 -1.08
CA GLN A 75 -8.22 3.62 -2.18
C GLN A 75 -8.77 2.29 -1.67
N HIS A 76 -8.13 1.70 -0.65
CA HIS A 76 -8.59 0.46 -0.04
C HIS A 76 -9.94 0.63 0.67
N ALA A 77 -10.09 1.68 1.48
CA ALA A 77 -11.34 1.97 2.18
C ALA A 77 -12.51 2.18 1.21
N ALA A 78 -12.29 2.94 0.13
CA ALA A 78 -13.32 3.16 -0.89
C ALA A 78 -13.73 1.86 -1.59
N LYS A 79 -12.76 0.99 -1.91
CA LYS A 79 -13.04 -0.32 -2.51
C LYS A 79 -13.84 -1.21 -1.56
N MET A 80 -13.46 -1.28 -0.29
CA MET A 80 -14.19 -2.08 0.71
C MET A 80 -15.62 -1.57 0.93
N ALA A 81 -15.84 -0.25 0.90
CA ALA A 81 -17.18 0.31 1.06
C ALA A 81 -18.12 -0.14 -0.08
N LEU A 82 -17.64 -0.13 -1.33
CA LEU A 82 -18.39 -0.62 -2.48
C LEU A 82 -18.68 -2.13 -2.37
N GLU A 83 -17.69 -2.93 -1.99
CA GLU A 83 -17.86 -4.38 -1.82
C GLU A 83 -18.83 -4.71 -0.68
N THR A 84 -18.83 -3.92 0.39
CA THR A 84 -19.75 -4.11 1.53
C THR A 84 -21.19 -3.78 1.13
N GLU A 85 -21.40 -2.65 0.43
CA GLU A 85 -22.73 -2.27 -0.07
C GLU A 85 -23.30 -3.33 -1.02
N GLU A 86 -22.47 -3.87 -1.92
CA GLU A 86 -22.85 -4.97 -2.81
C GLU A 86 -23.26 -6.23 -2.02
N GLN A 87 -22.49 -6.61 -1.00
CA GLN A 87 -22.80 -7.77 -0.15
C GLN A 87 -24.08 -7.58 0.67
N GLU A 88 -24.35 -6.37 1.17
CA GLU A 88 -25.57 -6.06 1.90
C GLU A 88 -26.82 -6.15 1.01
N ILE A 89 -26.73 -5.69 -0.23
CA ILE A 89 -27.82 -5.79 -1.22
C ILE A 89 -28.11 -7.26 -1.54
N ILE A 90 -27.08 -8.07 -1.79
CA ILE A 90 -27.23 -9.50 -2.08
C ILE A 90 -27.88 -10.22 -0.89
N ALA A 91 -27.37 -10.00 0.32
CA ALA A 91 -27.90 -10.63 1.53
C ALA A 91 -29.36 -10.21 1.84
N ALA A 92 -29.76 -8.97 1.53
CA ALA A 92 -31.13 -8.52 1.68
C ALA A 92 -32.09 -9.19 0.68
N ALA A 93 -31.65 -9.36 -0.58
CA ALA A 93 -32.42 -10.05 -1.61
C ALA A 93 -32.64 -11.54 -1.27
N GLU A 94 -31.60 -12.22 -0.77
CA GLU A 94 -31.70 -13.62 -0.32
C GLU A 94 -32.70 -13.78 0.83
N ARG A 95 -32.66 -12.88 1.83
CA ARG A 95 -33.62 -12.90 2.95
C ARG A 95 -35.06 -12.68 2.50
N ALA A 96 -35.29 -11.79 1.53
CA ALA A 96 -36.61 -11.53 0.99
C ALA A 96 -37.15 -12.77 0.26
N ALA A 97 -36.33 -13.41 -0.58
CA ALA A 97 -36.70 -14.64 -1.28
C ALA A 97 -37.01 -15.79 -0.31
N GLN A 98 -36.21 -15.96 0.74
CA GLN A 98 -36.48 -16.98 1.77
C GLN A 98 -37.77 -16.72 2.56
N MET A 99 -38.14 -15.44 2.75
CA MET A 99 -39.35 -15.07 3.48
C MET A 99 -40.62 -15.28 2.64
N GLU A 100 -40.54 -15.06 1.32
CA GLU A 100 -41.62 -15.38 0.38
C GLU A 100 -41.84 -16.90 0.28
N GLU A 101 -40.76 -17.68 0.17
CA GLU A 101 -40.83 -19.15 0.10
C GLU A 101 -41.42 -19.77 1.40
N ASN A 102 -41.03 -19.26 2.58
CA ASN A 102 -41.57 -19.69 3.87
C ASN A 102 -43.03 -19.25 4.13
N MET A 103 -43.60 -18.38 3.30
CA MET A 103 -44.99 -17.92 3.41
C MET A 103 -45.93 -18.72 2.48
N GLU A 104 -45.37 -19.44 1.52
CA GLU A 104 -46.10 -20.32 0.59
C GLU A 104 -46.19 -21.79 1.08
N GLU A 105 -45.40 -22.19 2.09
CA GLU A 105 -45.54 -23.45 2.85
C GLU A 105 -46.52 -23.35 4.04
#